data_AF-A0A2V5QU95-F1
#
_entry.id   AF-A0A2V5QU95-F1
#
_cell.length_a   1.000
_cell.length_b   1.000
_cell.length_c   1.000
_cell.angle_alpha   90.00
_cell.angle_beta   90.00
_cell.angle_gamma   90.00
#
_symmetry.space_group_name_H-M   'P 1'
#
loop_
_entity.id
_entity.type
_entity.pdbx_description
1 polymer ?
#
loop_
_entity_poly.entity_id
_entity_poly.type
_entity_poly.pdbx_seq_one_letter_code
_entity_poly.pdbx_strand_id
1 'polypeptide(L)'
;MKRRSFLRVLTFGAAAGALIFTSCSTTETRISGHPEIYQSLSPSDQALVSQGQIRTGMSPNAVWLAWGSPDQKIAGNMRGRSTETWIYINYTTYPYSYPYPYYGPGFGYGFGLTSVGVAGGSHHHHGGRTFVFFGSPFYDPFYYSYIPPSIPYPYKTATFANGRAVSFQYLVPPYRY
;
A
#
# COMPACT_ATOMS: atom_id res chain seq x y z
N MET A 1 42.60 38.58 -29.79
CA MET A 1 42.60 37.21 -29.23
C MET A 1 41.45 37.03 -28.24
N LYS A 2 40.57 36.07 -28.56
CA LYS A 2 39.63 35.27 -27.72
C LYS A 2 39.33 35.73 -26.28
N ARG A 3 38.25 36.49 -26.03
CA ARG A 3 37.56 36.55 -24.72
C ARG A 3 36.06 36.91 -24.82
N ARG A 4 35.33 36.36 -25.79
CA ARG A 4 33.87 36.60 -25.93
C ARG A 4 32.99 35.34 -25.89
N SER A 5 33.57 34.17 -25.62
CA SER A 5 32.84 32.89 -25.75
C SER A 5 32.46 32.22 -24.43
N PHE A 6 33.00 32.66 -23.28
CA PHE A 6 32.86 31.91 -22.02
C PHE A 6 31.71 32.36 -21.11
N LEU A 7 31.04 33.48 -21.42
CA LEU A 7 29.90 33.99 -20.63
C LEU A 7 28.52 33.61 -21.18
N ARG A 8 28.46 32.91 -22.32
CA ARG A 8 27.20 32.41 -22.92
C ARG A 8 26.95 30.91 -22.74
N VAL A 9 27.77 30.25 -21.93
CA VAL A 9 27.59 28.82 -21.59
C VAL A 9 26.87 28.66 -20.23
N LEU A 10 26.66 29.75 -19.48
CA LEU A 10 26.05 29.71 -18.15
C LEU A 10 24.51 29.92 -18.13
N THR A 11 23.85 30.02 -19.29
CA THR A 11 22.40 30.34 -19.36
C THR A 11 21.59 29.45 -20.32
N PHE A 12 22.09 28.26 -20.64
CA PHE A 12 21.36 27.28 -21.47
C PHE A 12 21.41 25.84 -20.95
N GLY A 13 21.64 25.67 -19.64
CA GLY A 13 21.29 24.45 -18.92
C GLY A 13 19.88 24.60 -18.37
N ALA A 14 18.92 24.80 -19.27
CA ALA A 14 17.51 24.89 -18.93
C ALA A 14 17.15 23.68 -18.07
N ALA A 15 16.44 23.97 -16.99
CA ALA A 15 15.75 23.02 -16.14
C ALA A 15 14.95 22.02 -17.00
N ALA A 16 15.57 20.90 -17.35
CA ALA A 16 14.86 19.70 -17.76
C ALA A 16 14.33 19.09 -16.48
N GLY A 17 13.21 19.66 -16.01
CA GLY A 17 12.43 19.08 -14.94
C GLY A 17 12.04 17.67 -15.35
N ALA A 18 12.71 16.68 -14.76
CA ALA A 18 12.18 15.34 -14.67
C ALA A 18 10.99 15.38 -13.69
N LEU A 19 9.89 15.97 -14.14
CA LEU A 19 8.57 15.74 -13.56
C LEU A 19 8.25 14.28 -13.87
N ILE A 20 8.70 13.39 -12.98
CA ILE A 20 8.16 12.04 -12.88
C ILE A 20 6.72 12.25 -12.40
N PHE A 21 5.81 12.49 -13.33
CA PHE A 21 4.38 12.41 -13.04
C PHE A 21 4.12 10.95 -12.71
N THR A 22 4.04 10.65 -11.41
CA THR A 22 3.38 9.45 -10.94
C THR A 22 1.96 9.53 -11.47
N SER A 23 1.68 8.75 -12.51
CA SER A 23 0.38 8.67 -13.17
C SER A 23 -0.64 8.15 -12.16
N CYS A 24 -1.25 9.06 -11.41
CA CYS A 24 -2.42 8.76 -10.60
C CYS A 24 -3.59 8.61 -11.58
N SER A 25 -3.88 7.38 -11.99
CA SER A 25 -4.99 7.13 -12.91
C SER A 25 -6.32 7.39 -12.19
N THR A 26 -6.98 8.49 -12.52
CA THR A 26 -8.34 8.78 -12.07
C THR A 26 -9.37 8.12 -12.98
N THR A 27 -10.62 8.08 -12.55
CA THR A 27 -11.74 7.58 -13.35
C THR A 27 -11.85 8.33 -14.68
N GLU A 28 -11.70 9.66 -14.67
CA GLU A 28 -11.77 10.51 -15.86
C GLU A 28 -10.65 10.16 -16.85
N THR A 29 -9.42 9.92 -16.36
CA THR A 29 -8.31 9.51 -17.24
C THR A 29 -8.59 8.16 -17.92
N ARG A 30 -9.23 7.22 -17.20
CA ARG A 30 -9.64 5.93 -17.78
C ARG A 30 -10.76 6.11 -18.81
N ILE A 31 -11.74 6.96 -18.52
CA ILE A 31 -12.83 7.29 -19.47
C ILE A 31 -12.28 7.95 -20.73
N SER A 32 -11.36 8.91 -20.60
CA SER A 32 -10.75 9.57 -21.76
C SER A 32 -9.85 8.63 -22.57
N GLY A 33 -9.23 7.64 -21.92
CA GLY A 33 -8.41 6.64 -22.59
C GLY A 33 -9.21 5.53 -23.27
N HIS A 34 -10.43 5.27 -22.80
CA HIS A 34 -11.32 4.23 -23.30
C HIS A 34 -12.76 4.73 -23.53
N PRO A 35 -12.94 5.77 -24.38
CA PRO A 35 -14.26 6.34 -24.65
C PRO A 35 -15.22 5.33 -25.27
N GLU A 36 -14.72 4.34 -26.02
CA GLU A 36 -15.50 3.27 -26.64
C GLU A 36 -16.23 2.41 -25.60
N ILE A 37 -15.57 2.12 -24.47
CA ILE A 37 -16.19 1.37 -23.38
C ILE A 37 -17.26 2.24 -22.74
N TYR A 38 -16.95 3.50 -22.41
CA TYR A 38 -17.89 4.42 -21.74
C TYR A 38 -19.15 4.67 -22.57
N GLN A 39 -19.01 4.91 -23.88
CA GLN A 39 -20.11 5.18 -24.79
C GLN A 39 -21.02 3.97 -25.00
N SER A 40 -20.50 2.74 -24.83
CA SER A 40 -21.30 1.52 -24.90
C SER A 40 -22.19 1.26 -23.67
N LEU A 41 -21.95 1.98 -22.56
CA LEU A 41 -22.73 1.83 -21.33
C LEU A 41 -24.09 2.51 -21.45
N SER A 42 -25.08 2.03 -20.68
CA SER A 42 -26.35 2.74 -20.55
C SER A 42 -26.14 4.11 -19.87
N PRO A 43 -27.03 5.09 -20.09
CA PRO A 43 -26.91 6.41 -19.43
C PRO A 43 -26.84 6.32 -17.90
N SER A 44 -27.55 5.37 -17.29
CA SER A 44 -27.48 5.10 -15.85
C SER A 44 -26.11 4.63 -15.41
N ASP A 45 -25.49 3.74 -16.20
CA ASP A 45 -24.20 3.15 -15.88
C ASP A 45 -23.07 4.17 -16.13
N GLN A 46 -23.20 5.03 -17.15
CA GLN A 46 -22.32 6.18 -17.38
C GLN A 46 -22.30 7.14 -16.18
N ALA A 47 -23.48 7.49 -15.66
CA ALA A 47 -23.60 8.38 -14.51
C ALA A 47 -22.93 7.82 -13.25
N LEU A 48 -23.02 6.50 -13.03
CA LEU A 48 -22.34 5.83 -11.90
C LEU A 48 -20.83 5.73 -12.13
N VAL A 49 -20.42 5.29 -13.32
CA VAL A 49 -19.01 5.09 -13.65
C VAL A 49 -18.24 6.40 -13.56
N SER A 50 -18.79 7.51 -14.04
CA SER A 50 -18.15 8.84 -13.92
C SER A 50 -17.95 9.30 -12.48
N GLN A 51 -18.72 8.76 -11.53
CA GLN A 51 -18.57 9.01 -10.09
C GLN A 51 -17.68 7.97 -9.38
N GLY A 52 -17.09 7.03 -10.12
CA GLY A 52 -16.32 5.91 -9.55
C GLY A 52 -17.19 4.90 -8.78
N GLN A 53 -18.51 4.90 -9.05
CA GLN A 53 -19.47 3.99 -8.45
C GLN A 53 -19.80 2.84 -9.41
N ILE A 54 -20.24 1.72 -8.83
CA ILE A 54 -20.71 0.57 -9.60
C ILE A 54 -22.03 0.07 -9.04
N ARG A 55 -22.70 -0.78 -9.81
CA ARG A 55 -23.88 -1.52 -9.36
C ARG A 55 -23.83 -2.96 -9.85
N THR A 56 -24.68 -3.80 -9.28
CA THR A 56 -24.89 -5.16 -9.78
C THR A 56 -25.39 -5.14 -11.22
N GLY A 57 -24.97 -6.13 -12.01
CA GLY A 57 -25.28 -6.25 -13.44
C GLY A 57 -24.32 -5.52 -14.39
N MET A 58 -23.43 -4.67 -13.88
CA MET A 58 -22.38 -4.05 -14.71
C MET A 58 -21.42 -5.10 -15.27
N SER A 59 -20.86 -4.83 -16.46
CA SER A 59 -19.81 -5.67 -17.04
C SER A 59 -18.46 -5.43 -16.33
N PRO A 60 -17.52 -6.39 -16.39
CA PRO A 60 -16.15 -6.19 -15.91
C PRO A 60 -15.49 -4.94 -16.48
N ASN A 61 -15.74 -4.60 -17.75
CA ASN A 61 -15.22 -3.39 -18.37
C ASN A 61 -15.78 -2.11 -17.74
N ALA A 62 -17.08 -2.09 -17.42
CA ALA A 62 -17.68 -0.96 -16.72
C ALA A 62 -17.12 -0.79 -15.30
N VAL A 63 -16.94 -1.91 -14.58
CA VAL A 63 -16.33 -1.89 -13.25
C VAL A 63 -14.86 -1.45 -13.32
N TRP A 64 -14.10 -1.94 -14.30
CA TRP A 64 -12.72 -1.52 -14.53
C TRP A 64 -12.63 -0.03 -14.87
N LEU A 65 -13.57 0.50 -15.62
CA LEU A 65 -13.62 1.93 -15.93
C LEU A 65 -13.80 2.76 -14.65
N ALA A 66 -14.72 2.35 -13.78
CA ALA A 66 -14.99 3.02 -12.49
C ALA A 66 -13.85 2.86 -11.47
N TRP A 67 -13.37 1.64 -11.25
CA TRP A 67 -12.47 1.31 -10.13
C TRP A 67 -11.01 1.10 -10.53
N GLY A 68 -10.73 0.93 -11.82
CA GLY A 68 -9.41 0.59 -12.33
C GLY A 68 -9.06 -0.89 -12.18
N SER A 69 -7.80 -1.20 -12.44
CA SER A 69 -7.25 -2.55 -12.32
C SER A 69 -7.25 -2.99 -10.85
N PRO A 70 -7.72 -4.21 -10.54
CA PRO A 70 -7.65 -4.74 -9.19
C PRO A 70 -6.22 -5.17 -8.84
N ASP A 71 -5.90 -5.16 -7.55
CA ASP A 71 -4.64 -5.68 -7.03
C ASP A 71 -4.57 -7.20 -7.13
N GLN A 72 -5.71 -7.87 -6.96
CA GLN A 72 -5.81 -9.33 -7.09
C GLN A 72 -7.10 -9.75 -7.80
N LYS A 73 -7.01 -10.85 -8.54
CA LYS A 73 -8.14 -11.56 -9.15
C LYS A 73 -8.16 -12.99 -8.65
N ILE A 74 -9.29 -13.40 -8.10
CA ILE A 74 -9.49 -14.75 -7.56
C ILE A 74 -10.51 -15.46 -8.42
N ALA A 75 -10.11 -16.57 -9.05
CA ALA A 75 -11.05 -17.52 -9.64
C ALA A 75 -11.66 -18.38 -8.52
N GLY A 76 -12.97 -18.60 -8.56
CA GLY A 76 -13.68 -19.35 -7.55
C GLY A 76 -14.94 -20.03 -8.10
N ASN A 77 -15.64 -20.70 -7.19
CA ASN A 77 -16.94 -21.28 -7.47
C ASN A 77 -17.91 -20.88 -6.37
N MET A 78 -19.01 -20.24 -6.74
CA MET A 78 -20.07 -19.86 -5.80
C MET A 78 -21.35 -20.56 -6.19
N ARG A 79 -21.82 -21.49 -5.34
CA ARG A 79 -23.05 -22.27 -5.56
C ARG A 79 -23.07 -22.99 -6.92
N GLY A 80 -21.95 -23.60 -7.30
CA GLY A 80 -21.80 -24.33 -8.56
C GLY A 80 -21.48 -23.46 -9.77
N ARG A 81 -21.42 -22.13 -9.63
CA ARG A 81 -21.12 -21.21 -10.74
C ARG A 81 -19.67 -20.74 -10.67
N SER A 82 -18.95 -20.76 -11.79
CA SER A 82 -17.63 -20.15 -11.89
C SER A 82 -17.74 -18.65 -11.65
N THR A 83 -16.90 -18.12 -10.77
CA THR A 83 -16.88 -16.71 -10.40
C THR A 83 -15.46 -16.16 -10.46
N GLU A 84 -15.34 -14.86 -10.76
CA GLU A 84 -14.09 -14.12 -10.65
C GLU A 84 -14.30 -12.99 -9.64
N THR A 85 -13.48 -12.91 -8.59
CA THR A 85 -13.54 -11.84 -7.59
C THR A 85 -12.33 -10.94 -7.71
N TRP A 86 -12.58 -9.67 -7.94
CA TRP A 86 -11.59 -8.60 -7.94
C TRP A 86 -11.46 -8.05 -6.53
N ILE A 87 -10.23 -7.93 -6.05
CA ILE A 87 -9.89 -7.41 -4.74
C ILE A 87 -9.00 -6.19 -4.92
N TYR A 88 -9.39 -5.10 -4.26
CA TYR A 88 -8.63 -3.88 -4.18
C TYR A 88 -8.12 -3.72 -2.76
N ILE A 89 -6.81 -3.57 -2.61
CA ILE A 89 -6.09 -3.55 -1.34
C ILE A 89 -5.75 -2.10 -1.01
N ASN A 90 -5.99 -1.72 0.23
CA ASN A 90 -5.49 -0.49 0.81
C ASN A 90 -4.60 -0.86 2.01
N TYR A 91 -3.81 0.11 2.45
CA TYR A 91 -2.90 -0.05 3.56
C TYR A 91 -3.37 0.80 4.73
N THR A 92 -3.30 0.24 5.93
CA THR A 92 -3.53 1.00 7.16
C THR A 92 -2.33 0.86 8.08
N THR A 93 -1.97 1.96 8.72
CA THR A 93 -0.94 1.97 9.75
C THR A 93 -1.54 1.40 11.02
N TYR A 94 -0.92 0.36 11.58
CA TYR A 94 -1.34 -0.15 12.88
C TYR A 94 -1.10 0.93 13.95
N PRO A 95 -2.11 1.36 14.72
CA PRO A 95 -1.90 2.25 15.83
C PRO A 95 -1.21 1.46 16.93
N TYR A 96 0.12 1.49 16.97
CA TYR A 96 0.83 1.04 18.15
C TYR A 96 0.52 2.04 19.27
N SER A 97 -0.50 1.75 20.07
CA SER A 97 -0.61 2.36 21.39
C SER A 97 0.56 1.80 22.18
N TYR A 98 1.59 2.61 22.39
CA TYR A 98 2.58 2.35 23.43
C TYR A 98 1.87 2.67 24.76
N PRO A 99 1.42 1.70 25.57
CA PRO A 99 1.33 1.98 26.99
C PRO A 99 2.78 2.15 27.42
N TYR A 100 3.24 3.39 27.53
CA TYR A 100 4.46 3.66 28.30
C TYR A 100 4.23 3.05 29.68
N PRO A 101 4.92 1.96 30.07
CA PRO A 101 4.92 1.61 31.46
C PRO A 101 5.83 2.67 32.10
N TYR A 102 5.22 3.57 32.86
CA TYR A 102 5.91 4.49 33.73
C TYR A 102 6.63 3.66 34.80
N TYR A 103 7.78 3.06 34.44
CA TYR A 103 8.69 2.47 35.40
C TYR A 103 9.49 3.61 35.99
N GLY A 104 9.24 3.83 37.28
CA GLY A 104 10.13 4.55 38.18
C GLY A 104 11.55 3.97 38.20
N PRO A 105 12.41 4.56 39.04
CA PRO A 105 13.76 4.97 38.70
C PRO A 105 14.72 3.79 38.56
N GLY A 106 15.52 3.78 37.49
CA GLY A 106 16.67 2.88 37.41
C GLY A 106 17.39 2.90 36.06
N PHE A 107 18.63 3.39 36.10
CA PHE A 107 19.70 3.22 35.10
C PHE A 107 19.60 4.09 33.83
N GLY A 108 20.25 5.26 33.93
CA GLY A 108 20.41 6.20 32.85
C GLY A 108 21.25 5.66 31.70
N TYR A 109 20.82 5.98 30.48
CA TYR A 109 21.66 5.92 29.28
C TYR A 109 22.11 7.34 28.96
N GLY A 110 23.36 7.64 29.31
CA GLY A 110 24.06 8.83 28.85
C GLY A 110 24.46 8.67 27.38
N PHE A 111 24.15 9.68 26.59
CA PHE A 111 24.72 9.91 25.26
C PHE A 111 26.25 10.03 25.38
N GLY A 112 26.99 9.16 24.69
CA GLY A 112 28.44 9.22 24.64
C GLY A 112 28.95 8.57 23.35
N LEU A 113 29.36 9.41 22.40
CA LEU A 113 30.17 9.00 21.26
C LEU A 113 31.49 8.41 21.79
N THR A 114 31.94 7.32 21.16
CA THR A 114 33.18 6.57 21.43
C THR A 114 33.13 5.56 22.59
N SER A 115 33.07 4.27 22.25
CA SER A 115 33.88 3.17 22.82
C SER A 115 33.21 1.80 22.60
N VAL A 116 34.05 0.80 22.40
CA VAL A 116 33.73 -0.62 22.21
C VAL A 116 33.13 -1.20 23.50
N GLY A 117 32.03 -1.94 23.40
CA GLY A 117 31.48 -2.79 24.46
C GLY A 117 29.96 -2.95 24.35
N VAL A 118 29.29 -4.02 24.80
CA VAL A 118 29.68 -5.29 25.39
C VAL A 118 28.55 -6.25 24.98
N ALA A 119 28.87 -7.43 24.45
CA ALA A 119 27.86 -8.42 24.11
C ALA A 119 27.17 -8.91 25.39
N GLY A 120 25.97 -8.40 25.66
CA GLY A 120 25.09 -8.87 26.74
C GLY A 120 24.45 -10.21 26.37
N GLY A 121 25.24 -11.28 26.30
CA GLY A 121 24.72 -12.63 26.13
C GLY A 121 24.16 -13.16 27.45
N SER A 122 22.85 -13.38 27.53
CA SER A 122 22.26 -14.11 28.66
C SER A 122 22.53 -15.60 28.49
N HIS A 123 23.27 -16.19 29.44
CA HIS A 123 23.60 -17.61 29.46
C HIS A 123 22.51 -18.42 30.18
N HIS A 124 21.71 -19.21 29.45
CA HIS A 124 20.81 -20.18 30.07
C HIS A 124 21.49 -21.56 30.15
N HIS A 125 21.56 -22.11 31.37
CA HIS A 125 22.14 -23.43 31.64
C HIS A 125 21.04 -24.50 31.67
N HIS A 126 21.07 -25.45 30.73
CA HIS A 126 20.34 -26.71 30.85
C HIS A 126 21.23 -27.86 30.35
N GLY A 127 21.65 -28.76 31.25
CA GLY A 127 22.24 -30.05 30.87
C GLY A 127 23.60 -30.02 30.15
N GLY A 128 24.50 -29.09 30.48
CA GLY A 128 25.92 -29.17 30.06
C GLY A 128 26.22 -28.76 28.61
N ARG A 129 25.31 -28.04 27.94
CA ARG A 129 25.54 -27.46 26.61
C ARG A 129 25.29 -25.96 26.63
N THR A 130 26.27 -25.18 26.19
CA THR A 130 26.15 -23.72 26.03
C THR A 130 25.64 -23.43 24.62
N PHE A 131 24.44 -22.86 24.51
CA PHE A 131 23.91 -22.34 23.25
C PHE A 131 24.03 -20.82 23.24
N VAL A 132 24.71 -20.27 22.22
CA VAL A 132 24.74 -18.83 21.97
C VAL A 132 23.60 -18.50 21.02
N PHE A 133 22.59 -17.79 21.51
CA PHE A 133 21.56 -17.21 20.65
C PHE A 133 22.04 -15.84 20.17
N PHE A 134 22.30 -15.70 18.87
CA PHE A 134 22.46 -14.39 18.25
C PHE A 134 21.07 -13.85 17.93
N GLY A 135 20.65 -12.85 18.70
CA GLY A 135 19.28 -12.32 18.70
C GLY A 135 18.66 -12.54 20.06
N SER A 136 18.20 -11.48 20.71
CA SER A 136 17.39 -11.63 21.92
C SER A 136 16.18 -12.51 21.59
N PRO A 137 15.66 -13.33 22.52
CA PRO A 137 14.38 -14.03 22.31
C PRO A 137 13.20 -13.06 22.12
N PHE A 138 13.44 -11.76 22.31
CA PHE A 138 12.54 -10.64 22.06
C PHE A 138 12.94 -9.82 20.82
N TYR A 139 13.86 -10.32 19.98
CA TYR A 139 14.19 -9.67 18.73
C TYR A 139 13.05 -9.91 17.74
N ASP A 140 12.00 -9.12 17.90
CA ASP A 140 11.06 -8.85 16.85
C ASP A 140 11.61 -7.64 16.08
N PRO A 141 11.95 -7.78 14.79
CA PRO A 141 12.46 -6.67 13.97
C PRO A 141 11.46 -5.50 13.86
N PHE A 142 10.20 -5.70 14.26
CA PHE A 142 9.17 -4.66 14.35
C PHE A 142 9.05 -4.02 15.74
N TYR A 143 9.66 -4.60 16.79
CA TYR A 143 9.55 -4.12 18.19
C TYR A 143 10.22 -2.77 18.44
N TYR A 144 11.27 -2.45 17.69
CA TYR A 144 11.97 -1.16 17.74
C TYR A 144 11.74 -0.32 16.47
N SER A 145 10.79 -0.70 15.61
CA SER A 145 10.52 0.09 14.40
C SER A 145 9.81 1.38 14.77
N TYR A 146 10.51 2.51 14.64
CA TYR A 146 9.92 3.85 14.71
C TYR A 146 8.92 4.09 13.56
N ILE A 147 8.97 3.26 12.50
CA ILE A 147 8.00 3.28 11.40
C ILE A 147 6.88 2.30 11.77
N PRO A 148 5.65 2.78 12.01
CA PRO A 148 4.56 1.89 12.36
C PRO A 148 4.25 0.95 11.18
N PRO A 149 4.00 -0.36 11.45
CA PRO A 149 3.81 -1.33 10.39
C PRO A 149 2.56 -0.99 9.57
N SER A 150 2.70 -1.10 8.25
CA SER A 150 1.63 -0.92 7.28
C SER A 150 1.01 -2.28 6.95
N ILE A 151 -0.28 -2.44 7.22
CA ILE A 151 -0.99 -3.71 7.05
C ILE A 151 -1.93 -3.59 5.83
N PRO A 152 -1.80 -4.46 4.82
CA PRO A 152 -2.72 -4.51 3.70
C PRO A 152 -4.08 -5.08 4.15
N TYR A 153 -5.17 -4.49 3.68
CA TYR A 153 -6.52 -5.01 3.83
C TYR A 153 -7.34 -4.74 2.57
N PRO A 154 -8.27 -5.65 2.20
CA PRO A 154 -9.20 -5.38 1.12
C PRO A 154 -10.13 -4.23 1.52
N TYR A 155 -10.20 -3.16 0.73
CA TYR A 155 -11.12 -2.02 0.96
C TYR A 155 -12.29 -2.00 -0.02
N LYS A 156 -12.13 -2.65 -1.19
CA LYS A 156 -13.22 -2.90 -2.14
C LYS A 156 -13.11 -4.30 -2.72
N THR A 157 -14.26 -4.93 -2.97
CA THR A 157 -14.33 -6.18 -3.73
C THR A 157 -15.46 -6.13 -4.75
N ALA A 158 -15.28 -6.79 -5.89
CA ALA A 158 -16.33 -6.99 -6.88
C ALA A 158 -16.27 -8.44 -7.37
N THR A 159 -17.38 -9.17 -7.29
CA THR A 159 -17.49 -10.54 -7.79
C THR A 159 -18.31 -10.57 -9.05
N PHE A 160 -17.82 -11.31 -10.04
CA PHE A 160 -18.43 -11.48 -11.34
C PHE A 160 -18.84 -12.93 -11.55
N ALA A 161 -20.00 -13.12 -12.18
CA ALA A 161 -20.43 -14.40 -12.72
C ALA A 161 -21.04 -14.14 -14.10
N ASN A 162 -20.74 -14.99 -15.08
CA ASN A 162 -21.24 -14.85 -16.46
C ASN A 162 -21.03 -13.44 -17.06
N GLY A 163 -19.86 -12.83 -16.80
CA GLY A 163 -19.51 -11.50 -17.29
C GLY A 163 -20.32 -10.35 -16.68
N ARG A 164 -20.93 -10.55 -15.50
CA ARG A 164 -21.75 -9.54 -14.81
C ARG A 164 -21.37 -9.46 -13.33
N ALA A 165 -21.29 -8.25 -12.79
CA ALA A 165 -21.09 -8.03 -11.36
C ALA A 165 -22.29 -8.55 -10.57
N VAL A 166 -22.09 -9.56 -9.74
CA VAL A 166 -23.14 -10.19 -8.91
C VAL A 166 -23.13 -9.70 -7.48
N SER A 167 -21.98 -9.24 -6.98
CA SER A 167 -21.85 -8.62 -5.68
C SER A 167 -20.66 -7.67 -5.65
N PHE A 168 -20.72 -6.66 -4.80
CA PHE A 168 -19.60 -5.79 -4.50
C PHE A 168 -19.70 -5.30 -3.06
N GLN A 169 -18.55 -4.99 -2.46
CA GLN A 169 -18.49 -4.53 -1.07
C GLN A 169 -17.48 -3.40 -0.94
N TYR A 170 -17.79 -2.46 -0.05
CA TYR A 170 -16.85 -1.47 0.46
C TYR A 170 -16.55 -1.82 1.91
N LEU A 171 -15.29 -2.03 2.22
CA LEU A 171 -14.83 -2.51 3.52
C LEU A 171 -14.21 -1.33 4.28
N VAL A 172 -14.54 -1.26 5.56
CA VAL A 172 -14.09 -0.20 6.47
C VAL A 172 -12.67 -0.56 6.96
N PRO A 173 -11.76 0.42 7.17
CA PRO A 173 -10.47 0.12 7.76
C PRO A 173 -10.62 -0.57 9.13
N PRO A 174 -9.82 -1.60 9.44
CA PRO A 174 -10.01 -2.44 10.63
C PRO A 174 -9.88 -1.74 11.98
N TYR A 175 -9.35 -0.51 12.04
CA TYR A 175 -9.05 0.21 13.28
C TYR A 175 -9.71 1.60 13.40
N ARG A 176 -10.76 1.88 12.63
CA ARG A 176 -11.59 3.08 12.81
C ARG A 176 -12.89 2.71 13.51
N TYR A 177 -12.89 2.74 14.85
CA TYR A 177 -14.10 2.77 15.67
C TYR A 177 -14.43 4.21 16.04
#